data_AF-A0A5J4W0F3-F1
#
_entry.id   AF-A0A5J4W0F3-F1
#
_cell.length_a   1.000
_cell.length_b   1.000
_cell.length_c   1.000
_cell.angle_alpha   90.00
_cell.angle_beta   90.00
_cell.angle_gamma   90.00
#
_symmetry.space_group_name_H-M   'P 1'
#
loop_
_entity.id
_entity.type
_entity.pdbx_description
1 polymer ?
#
loop_
_entity_poly.entity_id
_entity_poly.type
_entity_poly.pdbx_seq_one_letter_code
_entity_poly.pdbx_strand_id
1 'polypeptide(L)'
;MVQAGVNSRGIFYFQQDGAPVNFVFSTWDLLDGTFLQRWIGRGCPFVQLPCSPDFTPPDFWLWDYLRHKVNQPTPTQLELLHDAIVKELAAIPTNMCKRATHGVFRRWQECVQANGGYVEHLFWNAIM
;
A
#
# COMPACT_ATOMS: atom_id res chain seq x y z
N MET A 1 -1.90 3.62 -5.71
CA MET A 1 -2.14 4.46 -4.49
C MET A 1 -0.95 4.33 -3.52
N VAL A 2 -0.80 5.27 -2.60
CA VAL A 2 0.46 5.72 -1.98
C VAL A 2 0.74 5.11 -0.62
N GLN A 3 1.99 4.72 -0.37
CA GLN A 3 2.54 4.65 0.99
C GLN A 3 3.90 5.36 1.07
N ALA A 4 4.15 6.10 2.15
CA ALA A 4 5.46 6.64 2.48
C ALA A 4 6.13 5.76 3.55
N GLY A 5 7.10 4.92 3.16
CA GLY A 5 7.86 4.09 4.12
C GLY A 5 8.96 4.88 4.81
N VAL A 6 8.98 4.92 6.15
CA VAL A 6 9.99 5.64 6.95
C VAL A 6 11.13 4.68 7.29
N ASN A 7 12.38 5.01 6.94
CA ASN A 7 13.54 4.31 7.51
C ASN A 7 13.94 4.90 8.86
N SER A 8 14.82 4.22 9.60
CA SER A 8 15.32 4.64 10.93
C SER A 8 16.03 6.01 10.96
N ARG A 9 16.25 6.64 9.79
CA ARG A 9 16.88 7.95 9.62
C ARG A 9 15.86 9.05 9.24
N GLY A 10 14.56 8.75 9.23
CA GLY A 10 13.51 9.71 8.85
C GLY A 10 13.39 9.95 7.35
N ILE A 11 13.95 9.06 6.51
CA ILE A 11 13.81 9.15 5.06
C ILE A 11 12.55 8.40 4.64
N PHE A 12 11.75 9.04 3.78
CA PHE A 12 10.49 8.52 3.27
C PHE A 12 10.63 8.11 1.81
N TYR A 13 10.11 6.93 1.47
CA TYR A 13 9.95 6.47 0.08
C TYR A 13 8.48 6.37 -0.28
N PHE A 14 8.08 6.99 -1.37
CA PHE A 14 6.74 6.92 -1.91
C PHE A 14 6.56 5.64 -2.74
N GLN A 15 5.58 4.80 -2.44
CA GLN A 15 5.31 3.58 -3.19
C GLN A 15 3.98 3.68 -3.95
N GLN A 16 3.97 3.31 -5.23
CA GLN A 16 2.79 3.21 -6.08
C GLN A 16 2.68 1.82 -6.72
N ASP A 17 1.45 1.40 -6.99
CA ASP A 17 1.13 0.15 -7.68
C ASP A 17 1.42 0.25 -9.18
N GLY A 18 1.64 -0.90 -9.80
CA GLY A 18 2.05 -1.02 -11.22
C GLY A 18 0.95 -0.76 -12.26
N ALA A 19 -0.16 -0.10 -11.90
CA ALA A 19 -1.26 0.18 -12.83
C ALA A 19 -0.78 0.98 -14.05
N PRO A 20 -1.29 0.73 -15.28
CA PRO A 20 -0.80 1.36 -16.50
C PRO A 20 -0.82 2.89 -16.50
N VAL A 21 -1.84 3.48 -15.86
CA VAL A 21 -1.97 4.94 -15.74
C VAL A 21 -0.88 5.58 -14.87
N ASN A 22 -0.24 4.80 -13.99
CA ASN A 22 0.85 5.26 -13.14
C ASN A 22 2.23 5.15 -13.84
N PHE A 23 2.27 4.69 -15.09
CA PHE A 23 3.50 4.38 -15.84
C PHE A 23 3.80 5.37 -16.97
N VAL A 24 3.11 6.52 -17.00
CA VAL A 24 3.38 7.57 -18.00
C VAL A 24 4.55 8.45 -17.57
N PHE A 25 5.34 8.92 -18.53
CA PHE A 25 6.54 9.74 -18.28
C PHE A 25 6.26 10.98 -17.43
N SER A 26 5.13 11.65 -17.65
CA SER A 26 4.70 12.79 -16.85
C SER A 26 4.49 12.46 -15.37
N THR A 27 4.09 11.22 -15.05
CA THR A 27 4.02 10.74 -13.67
C THR A 27 5.42 10.56 -13.09
N TRP A 28 6.39 10.05 -13.85
CA TRP A 28 7.76 9.89 -13.37
C TRP A 28 8.42 11.22 -13.05
N ASP A 29 8.38 12.18 -13.97
CA ASP A 29 8.94 13.52 -13.78
C ASP A 29 8.38 14.19 -12.52
N LEU A 30 7.07 14.03 -12.29
CA LEU A 30 6.40 14.54 -11.09
C LEU A 30 6.93 13.85 -9.82
N LEU A 31 7.04 12.52 -9.81
CA LEU A 31 7.50 11.75 -8.65
C LEU A 31 8.98 12.00 -8.35
N ASP A 32 9.80 12.12 -9.39
CA ASP A 32 11.22 12.42 -9.31
C ASP A 32 11.45 13.79 -8.67
N GLY A 33 10.72 14.82 -9.12
CA GLY A 33 10.78 16.16 -8.55
C GLY A 33 10.20 16.24 -7.13
N THR A 34 9.06 15.59 -6.89
CA THR A 34 8.34 15.68 -5.60
C THR A 34 9.03 14.90 -4.48
N PHE A 35 9.50 13.68 -4.78
CA PHE A 35 10.07 12.78 -3.78
C PHE A 35 11.59 12.73 -3.82
N LEU A 36 12.24 13.58 -4.63
CA LEU A 36 13.70 13.63 -4.81
C LEU A 36 14.24 12.25 -5.19
N GLN A 37 13.65 11.62 -6.22
CA GLN A 37 14.00 10.27 -6.69
C GLN A 37 13.73 9.14 -5.65
N ARG A 38 12.96 9.42 -4.58
CA ARG A 38 12.61 8.45 -3.53
C ARG A 38 11.20 7.93 -3.71
N TRP A 39 10.96 7.27 -4.83
CA TRP A 39 9.74 6.51 -5.04
C TRP A 39 10.03 5.05 -5.40
N ILE A 40 9.02 4.20 -5.38
CA ILE A 40 9.04 2.78 -5.70
C ILE A 40 7.83 2.51 -6.57
N GLY A 41 8.05 1.89 -7.73
CA GLY A 41 7.00 1.64 -8.70
C GLY A 41 7.55 1.15 -10.03
N ARG A 42 6.69 1.01 -11.02
CA ARG A 42 7.08 0.57 -12.36
C ARG A 42 7.83 1.71 -13.07
N GLY A 43 9.06 1.45 -13.55
CA GLY A 43 9.92 2.45 -14.20
C GLY A 43 10.90 3.18 -13.28
N CYS A 44 10.79 2.98 -11.96
CA CYS A 44 11.73 3.50 -10.97
C CYS A 44 13.03 2.66 -10.93
N PRO A 45 14.19 3.22 -10.52
CA PRO A 45 15.39 2.44 -10.18
C PRO A 45 15.13 1.29 -9.18
N PHE A 46 14.20 1.48 -8.24
CA PHE A 46 13.70 0.44 -7.35
C PHE A 46 12.42 -0.17 -7.92
N VAL A 47 12.58 -0.99 -8.96
CA VAL A 47 11.45 -1.60 -9.69
C VAL A 47 10.64 -2.51 -8.76
N GLN A 48 9.37 -2.18 -8.58
CA GLN A 48 8.39 -3.13 -8.06
C GLN A 48 7.94 -4.07 -9.18
N LEU A 49 7.77 -5.36 -8.86
CA LEU A 49 7.24 -6.34 -9.82
C LEU A 49 5.86 -5.89 -10.36
N PRO A 50 5.57 -6.14 -11.64
CA PRO A 50 4.27 -5.84 -12.22
C PRO A 50 3.16 -6.57 -11.45
N CYS A 51 2.09 -5.86 -11.08
CA CYS A 51 0.86 -6.45 -10.55
C CYS A 51 1.02 -7.27 -9.26
N SER A 52 1.81 -6.80 -8.29
CA SER A 52 1.94 -7.47 -6.98
C SER A 52 1.19 -6.70 -5.87
N PRO A 53 -0.13 -6.92 -5.71
CA PRO A 53 -0.91 -6.35 -4.60
C PRO A 53 -0.39 -6.82 -3.23
N ASP A 54 0.33 -7.95 -3.21
CA ASP A 54 1.09 -8.45 -2.07
C ASP A 54 2.07 -7.43 -1.47
N PHE A 55 2.56 -6.46 -2.24
CA PHE A 55 3.62 -5.56 -1.77
C PHE A 55 3.13 -4.15 -1.44
N THR A 56 1.83 -3.90 -1.54
CA THR A 56 1.22 -2.59 -1.26
C THR A 56 0.28 -2.72 -0.07
N PRO A 57 0.58 -2.07 1.07
CA PRO A 57 -0.26 -2.19 2.27
C PRO A 57 -1.72 -1.77 2.10
N PRO A 58 -2.06 -0.84 1.18
CA PRO A 58 -3.46 -0.63 0.86
C PRO A 58 -4.16 -1.90 0.36
N ASP A 59 -3.51 -2.65 -0.54
CA ASP A 59 -4.10 -3.79 -1.24
C ASP A 59 -4.20 -5.04 -0.36
N PHE A 60 -3.16 -5.37 0.40
CA PHE A 60 -3.20 -6.56 1.27
C PHE A 60 -3.89 -6.31 2.63
N TRP A 61 -4.22 -5.06 2.98
CA TRP A 61 -4.78 -4.74 4.29
C TRP A 61 -5.87 -3.67 4.26
N LEU A 62 -5.54 -2.42 3.90
CA LEU A 62 -6.42 -1.28 4.16
C LEU A 62 -7.79 -1.43 3.49
N TRP A 63 -7.80 -1.88 2.23
CA TRP A 63 -9.03 -2.01 1.46
C TRP A 63 -9.95 -3.08 2.00
N ASP A 64 -9.39 -4.21 2.39
CA ASP A 64 -10.20 -5.26 3.00
C ASP A 64 -10.68 -4.82 4.39
N TYR A 65 -9.84 -4.17 5.19
CA TYR A 65 -10.20 -3.59 6.48
C TYR A 65 -11.37 -2.60 6.36
N LEU A 66 -11.25 -1.60 5.48
CA LEU A 66 -12.28 -0.59 5.28
C LEU A 66 -13.56 -1.21 4.73
N ARG A 67 -13.46 -2.16 3.79
CA ARG A 67 -14.64 -2.88 3.27
C ARG A 67 -15.43 -3.53 4.39
N HIS A 68 -14.78 -4.20 5.35
CA HIS A 68 -15.46 -4.85 6.45
C HIS A 68 -16.06 -3.86 7.46
N LYS A 69 -15.38 -2.74 7.72
CA LYS A 69 -15.81 -1.74 8.70
C LYS A 69 -16.92 -0.82 8.20
N VAL A 70 -16.79 -0.35 6.97
CA VAL A 70 -17.70 0.64 6.40
C VAL A 70 -19.02 0.02 5.95
N ASN A 71 -19.05 -1.27 5.61
CA ASN A 71 -20.27 -1.95 5.16
C ASN A 71 -21.19 -2.42 6.31
N GLN A 72 -21.06 -1.89 7.53
CA GLN A 72 -21.84 -2.33 8.70
C GLN A 72 -22.35 -1.14 9.53
N PRO A 73 -23.59 -0.64 9.30
CA PRO A 73 -24.53 -1.04 8.24
C PRO A 73 -24.08 -0.55 6.85
N THR A 74 -24.51 -1.23 5.79
CA THR A 74 -24.19 -0.83 4.41
C THR A 74 -24.74 0.57 4.11
N PRO A 75 -23.89 1.55 3.75
CA PRO A 75 -24.34 2.89 3.40
C PRO A 75 -25.22 2.86 2.14
N THR A 76 -26.32 3.59 2.15
CA THR A 76 -27.26 3.68 1.02
C THR A 76 -27.06 4.93 0.17
N GLN A 77 -26.19 5.84 0.60
CA GLN A 77 -25.89 7.12 -0.04
C GLN A 77 -24.38 7.34 -0.10
N LEU A 78 -23.92 8.09 -1.11
CA LEU A 78 -22.51 8.35 -1.34
C LEU A 78 -21.88 9.17 -0.21
N GLU A 79 -22.63 10.13 0.32
CA GLU A 79 -22.21 11.01 1.42
C GLU A 79 -21.98 10.19 2.70
N LEU A 80 -22.91 9.29 3.01
CA LEU A 80 -22.79 8.38 4.16
C LEU A 80 -21.60 7.42 4.02
N LEU A 81 -21.34 6.93 2.81
CA LEU A 81 -20.18 6.10 2.52
C LEU A 81 -18.88 6.88 2.72
N HIS A 82 -18.81 8.09 2.19
CA HIS A 82 -17.66 8.98 2.34
C HIS A 82 -17.36 9.26 3.82
N ASP A 83 -18.38 9.66 4.59
CA ASP A 83 -18.22 10.00 6.00
C ASP A 83 -17.79 8.78 6.83
N ALA A 84 -18.32 7.60 6.51
CA ALA A 84 -17.91 6.35 7.14
C ALA A 84 -16.43 6.02 6.83
N ILE A 85 -15.98 6.17 5.58
CA ILE A 85 -14.57 5.96 5.20
C ILE A 85 -13.66 6.94 5.96
N VAL A 86 -14.00 8.23 5.97
CA VAL A 86 -13.19 9.26 6.65
C VAL A 86 -13.12 8.99 8.15
N LYS A 87 -14.25 8.65 8.77
CA LYS A 87 -14.33 8.30 10.19
C LYS A 87 -13.48 7.08 10.52
N GLU A 88 -13.59 6.01 9.75
CA GLU A 88 -12.82 4.78 10.00
C GLU A 88 -11.33 5.01 9.78
N LEU A 89 -10.93 5.72 8.71
CA LEU A 89 -9.53 6.12 8.48
C LEU A 89 -8.94 6.91 9.64
N ALA A 90 -9.69 7.89 10.17
CA ALA A 90 -9.26 8.69 11.32
C ALA A 90 -9.13 7.86 12.61
N ALA A 91 -9.88 6.77 12.72
CA ALA A 91 -9.83 5.86 13.85
C ALA A 91 -8.70 4.82 13.76
N ILE A 92 -8.05 4.64 12.61
CA ILE A 92 -6.97 3.65 12.43
C ILE A 92 -5.79 4.00 13.36
N PRO A 93 -5.44 3.11 14.32
CA PRO A 93 -4.31 3.33 15.19
C PRO A 93 -2.98 3.34 14.42
N THR A 94 -2.05 4.23 14.80
CA THR A 94 -0.73 4.33 14.15
C THR A 94 0.06 3.03 14.19
N ASN A 95 -0.12 2.18 15.21
CA ASN A 95 0.56 0.88 15.28
C ASN A 95 0.10 -0.07 14.15
N MET A 96 -1.15 -0.02 13.71
CA MET A 96 -1.63 -0.81 12.57
C MET A 96 -0.93 -0.39 11.28
N CYS A 97 -0.83 0.93 11.03
CA CYS A 97 -0.07 1.46 9.88
C CYS A 97 1.40 1.04 9.91
N LYS A 98 2.03 1.06 11.09
CA LYS A 98 3.43 0.60 11.26
C LYS A 98 3.57 -0.90 10.99
N ARG A 99 2.65 -1.73 11.51
CA ARG A 99 2.64 -3.18 11.22
C ARG A 99 2.51 -3.46 9.73
N ALA A 100 1.57 -2.79 9.07
CA ALA A 100 1.36 -2.95 7.63
C ALA A 100 2.60 -2.51 6.83
N THR A 101 3.22 -1.39 7.20
CA THR A 101 4.48 -0.93 6.61
C THR A 101 5.62 -1.94 6.79
N HIS A 102 5.81 -2.47 8.00
CA HIS A 102 6.81 -3.51 8.25
C HIS A 102 6.48 -4.84 7.56
N GLY A 103 5.20 -5.15 7.38
CA GLY A 103 4.71 -6.33 6.69
C GLY A 103 5.20 -6.41 5.24
N VAL A 104 5.39 -5.27 4.57
CA VAL A 104 5.96 -5.21 3.21
C VAL A 104 7.32 -5.90 3.14
N PHE A 105 8.22 -5.58 4.08
CA PHE A 105 9.57 -6.16 4.10
C PHE A 105 9.54 -7.67 4.31
N ARG A 106 8.67 -8.15 5.20
CA ARG A 106 8.51 -9.59 5.41
C ARG A 106 7.99 -10.28 4.16
N ARG A 107 6.98 -9.69 3.50
CA ARG A 107 6.42 -10.22 2.24
C ARG A 107 7.47 -10.26 1.12
N TRP A 108 8.33 -9.24 1.01
CA TRP A 108 9.47 -9.27 0.08
C TRP A 108 10.43 -10.41 0.38
N GLN A 109 10.79 -10.62 1.65
CA GLN A 109 11.69 -11.71 2.05
C GLN A 109 11.12 -13.08 1.69
N GLU A 110 9.83 -13.31 1.95
CA GLU A 110 9.18 -14.57 1.57
C GLU A 110 9.12 -14.73 0.05
N CYS A 111 8.88 -13.64 -0.71
CA CYS A 111 8.83 -13.72 -2.16
C CYS A 111 10.19 -14.07 -2.76
N VAL A 112 11.28 -13.52 -2.20
CA VAL A 112 12.65 -13.91 -2.57
C VAL A 112 12.90 -15.39 -2.26
N GLN A 113 12.50 -15.87 -1.08
CA GLN A 113 12.63 -17.29 -0.72
C GLN A 113 11.81 -18.21 -1.64
N ALA A 114 10.65 -17.73 -2.10
CA ALA A 114 9.80 -18.41 -3.07
C ALA A 114 10.24 -18.19 -4.53
N ASN A 115 11.42 -17.61 -4.77
CA ASN A 115 11.96 -17.32 -6.11
C ASN A 115 10.97 -16.54 -7.01
N GLY A 116 10.29 -15.54 -6.44
CA GLY A 116 9.29 -14.72 -7.14
C GLY A 116 7.86 -15.29 -7.11
N GLY A 117 7.61 -16.39 -6.38
CA GLY A 117 6.28 -16.99 -6.24
C GLY A 117 5.30 -16.16 -5.40
N TYR A 118 4.03 -16.56 -5.44
CA TYR A 118 2.94 -15.96 -4.64
C TYR A 118 3.13 -16.22 -3.14
N VAL A 119 2.93 -15.19 -2.32
CA VAL A 119 3.17 -15.27 -0.87
C VAL A 119 1.94 -15.00 -0.02
N GLU A 120 0.81 -14.57 -0.61
CA GLU A 120 -0.46 -14.30 0.09
C GLU A 120 -0.81 -15.36 1.15
N HIS A 121 -0.60 -16.64 0.79
CA HIS A 121 -0.92 -17.78 1.63
C HIS A 121 -0.20 -17.84 2.98
N LEU A 122 0.91 -17.13 3.13
CA LEU A 122 1.71 -17.06 4.35
C LEU A 122 1.20 -15.99 5.33
N PHE A 123 0.29 -15.11 4.89
CA PHE A 123 -0.05 -13.88 5.61
C PHE A 123 -1.55 -13.71 5.94
N TRP A 124 -2.40 -14.72 5.67
CA TRP A 124 -3.84 -14.66 5.92
C TRP A 124 -4.23 -14.21 7.35
N ASN A 125 -3.39 -14.50 8.35
CA ASN A 125 -3.66 -14.22 9.76
C ASN A 125 -2.83 -13.04 10.35
N ALA A 126 -2.04 -12.34 9.54
CA ALA A 126 -0.94 -11.53 10.06
C ALA A 126 -1.28 -10.07 10.42
N ILE A 127 -2.51 -9.59 10.16
CA ILE A 127 -2.79 -8.14 10.13
C ILE A 127 -3.84 -7.65 11.15
N MET A 128 -4.60 -8.57 11.75
CA MET A 128 -5.53 -8.26 12.85
C MET A 128 -4.77 -8.10 14.18
#